data_AF-A0A5E4VZU4-F1
#
_entry.id   AF-A0A5E4VZU4-F1
#
_cell.length_a   1.000
_cell.length_b   1.000
_cell.length_c   1.000
_cell.angle_alpha   90.00
_cell.angle_beta   90.00
_cell.angle_gamma   90.00
#
_symmetry.space_group_name_H-M   'P 1'
#
loop_
_entity.id
_entity.type
_entity.pdbx_description
1 polymer ?
#
loop_
_entity_poly.entity_id
_entity_poly.type
_entity_poly.pdbx_seq_one_letter_code
_entity_poly.pdbx_strand_id
1 'polypeptide(L)'
;MAKASRIVETIREADASGGGFLLRVRLHSGEAIRGAVMGHSLDDMEQTMTVDLDLWHLDRGGPINAKRLVRFDEIANLEVEW
;
A
#
# COMPACT_ATOMS: atom_id res chain seq x y z
N MET A 1 19.12 3.65 1.24
CA MET A 1 18.15 3.37 2.33
C MET A 1 16.97 4.36 2.39
N ALA A 2 16.71 5.20 1.37
CA ALA A 2 15.69 6.27 1.48
C ALA A 2 14.25 5.89 1.06
N LYS A 3 14.05 4.82 0.27
CA LYS A 3 12.76 4.53 -0.38
C LYS A 3 11.75 3.84 0.53
N ALA A 4 12.19 2.89 1.36
CA ALA A 4 11.34 2.17 2.29
C ALA A 4 10.79 3.07 3.40
N SER A 5 11.66 3.90 3.99
CA SER A 5 11.28 4.93 4.97
C SER A 5 10.14 5.79 4.44
N ARG A 6 10.26 6.26 3.19
CA ARG A 6 9.24 7.10 2.56
C ARG A 6 7.89 6.42 2.35
N ILE A 7 7.87 5.13 2.00
CA ILE A 7 6.61 4.38 1.82
C ILE A 7 5.88 4.26 3.15
N VAL A 8 6.60 3.89 4.21
CA VAL A 8 6.00 3.73 5.54
C VAL A 8 5.56 5.08 6.12
N GLU A 9 6.36 6.14 5.94
CA GLU A 9 5.97 7.50 6.30
C GLU A 9 4.67 7.93 5.61
N THR A 10 4.52 7.64 4.31
CA THR A 10 3.29 7.97 3.56
C THR A 10 2.07 7.25 4.13
N ILE A 11 2.22 5.96 4.48
CA ILE A 11 1.14 5.16 5.08
C ILE A 11 0.82 5.69 6.50
N ARG A 12 1.86 6.05 7.28
CA ARG A 12 1.73 6.61 8.62
C ARG A 12 0.97 7.94 8.62
N GLU A 13 1.26 8.82 7.66
CA GLU A 13 0.55 10.10 7.50
C GLU A 13 -0.92 9.88 7.12
N ALA A 14 -1.21 8.92 6.25
CA ALA A 14 -2.57 8.58 5.86
C ALA A 14 -3.37 7.99 7.04
N ASP A 15 -2.80 7.04 7.78
CA ASP A 15 -3.44 6.41 8.95
C ASP A 15 -3.72 7.42 10.07
N ALA A 16 -2.78 8.35 10.32
CA ALA A 16 -2.92 9.39 11.34
C ALA A 16 -4.09 10.38 11.09
N SER A 17 -4.62 10.46 9.86
CA SER A 17 -5.78 11.27 9.54
C SER A 17 -7.10 10.75 10.15
N GLY A 18 -7.13 9.48 10.59
CA GLY A 18 -8.31 8.82 11.14
C GLY A 18 -9.36 8.38 10.11
N GLY A 19 -9.12 8.56 8.81
CA GLY A 19 -9.98 8.07 7.73
C GLY A 19 -9.52 6.71 7.19
N GLY A 20 -10.46 5.89 6.69
CA GLY A 20 -10.10 4.75 5.87
C GLY A 20 -9.56 5.23 4.53
N PHE A 21 -8.42 4.69 4.10
CA PHE A 21 -7.78 5.06 2.84
C PHE A 21 -7.43 3.81 2.01
N LEU A 22 -7.23 4.01 0.72
CA LEU A 22 -6.72 3.00 -0.20
C LEU A 22 -5.38 3.44 -0.75
N LEU A 23 -4.53 2.49 -1.06
CA LEU A 23 -3.29 2.72 -1.79
C LEU A 23 -3.51 2.37 -3.25
N ARG A 24 -3.07 3.24 -4.15
CA ARG A 24 -2.81 2.92 -5.55
C ARG A 24 -1.31 2.73 -5.75
N VAL A 25 -0.94 1.52 -6.12
CA VAL A 25 0.45 1.10 -6.25
C VAL A 25 0.73 0.77 -7.72
N ARG A 26 1.75 1.41 -8.30
CA ARG A 26 2.30 1.01 -9.60
C ARG A 26 3.60 0.26 -9.36
N LEU A 27 3.70 -0.96 -9.89
CA LEU A 27 4.91 -1.77 -9.83
C LEU A 27 5.86 -1.42 -10.98
N HIS A 28 7.15 -1.74 -10.83
CA HIS A 28 8.13 -1.61 -11.91
C HIS A 28 7.83 -2.50 -13.11
N SER A 29 7.04 -3.57 -12.93
CA SER A 29 6.52 -4.40 -14.02
C SER A 29 5.52 -3.65 -14.92
N GLY A 30 5.03 -2.48 -14.49
CA GLY A 30 3.93 -1.74 -15.12
C GLY A 30 2.54 -2.12 -14.60
N GLU A 31 2.44 -3.16 -13.77
CA GLU A 31 1.18 -3.55 -13.13
C GLU A 31 0.70 -2.47 -12.16
N ALA A 32 -0.61 -2.19 -12.16
CA ALA A 32 -1.26 -1.32 -11.19
C ALA A 32 -2.12 -2.15 -10.24
N ILE A 33 -2.01 -1.87 -8.94
CA ILE A 33 -2.72 -2.53 -7.86
C ILE A 33 -3.39 -1.45 -7.03
N ARG A 34 -4.57 -1.75 -6.50
CA ARG A 34 -5.27 -0.89 -5.55
C ARG A 34 -5.74 -1.72 -4.36
N GLY A 35 -5.61 -1.20 -3.15
CA GLY A 35 -6.04 -1.94 -1.98
C GLY A 35 -5.92 -1.18 -0.66
N ALA A 36 -6.63 -1.68 0.35
CA ALA A 36 -6.54 -1.21 1.72
C ALA A 36 -5.33 -1.86 2.41
N VAL A 37 -4.62 -1.08 3.22
CA VAL A 37 -3.52 -1.62 4.02
C VAL A 37 -4.08 -2.48 5.14
N MET A 38 -3.56 -3.71 5.27
CA MET A 38 -4.03 -4.68 6.25
C MET A 38 -3.06 -4.84 7.41
N GLY A 39 -3.56 -4.70 8.64
CA GLY A 39 -3.20 -5.50 9.83
C GLY A 39 -1.74 -5.57 10.32
N HIS A 40 -0.78 -4.96 9.65
CA HIS A 40 0.61 -4.92 10.08
C HIS A 40 0.91 -3.65 10.87
N SER A 41 1.72 -3.78 11.92
CA SER A 41 2.32 -2.60 12.52
C SER A 41 3.25 -1.94 11.50
N LEU A 42 3.34 -0.61 11.51
CA LEU A 42 4.24 0.12 10.61
C LEU A 42 5.69 -0.34 10.78
N ASP A 43 6.07 -0.71 12.00
CA ASP A 43 7.40 -1.23 12.34
C ASP A 43 7.66 -2.59 11.66
N ASP A 44 6.65 -3.48 11.59
CA ASP A 44 6.76 -4.75 10.86
C ASP A 44 6.92 -4.52 9.35
N MET A 45 6.23 -3.52 8.79
CA MET A 45 6.39 -3.16 7.37
C MET A 45 7.79 -2.65 7.06
N GLU A 46 8.39 -1.85 7.95
CA GLU A 46 9.78 -1.40 7.82
C GLU A 46 10.77 -2.56 7.88
N GLN A 47 10.56 -3.52 8.81
CA GLN A 47 11.44 -4.68 8.96
C GLN A 47 11.34 -5.66 7.79
N THR A 48 10.13 -5.97 7.36
CA THR A 48 9.87 -6.95 6.29
C THR A 48 10.02 -6.34 4.90
N MET A 49 10.00 -5.01 4.80
CA MET A 49 10.00 -4.27 3.53
C MET A 49 8.82 -4.64 2.63
N THR A 50 7.67 -4.90 3.25
CA THR A 50 6.44 -5.34 2.58
C THR A 50 5.21 -4.61 3.10
N VAL A 51 4.19 -4.54 2.26
CA VAL A 51 2.84 -4.10 2.63
C VAL A 51 1.84 -5.16 2.18
N ASP A 52 0.97 -5.58 3.09
CA ASP A 52 -0.17 -6.43 2.77
C ASP A 52 -1.38 -5.57 2.40
N LEU A 53 -1.95 -5.88 1.23
CA LEU A 53 -3.10 -5.18 0.68
C LEU A 53 -4.29 -6.12 0.58
N ASP A 54 -5.44 -5.70 1.10
CA ASP A 54 -6.74 -6.24 0.69
C ASP A 54 -7.15 -5.53 -0.60
N LEU A 55 -7.29 -6.30 -1.69
CA LEU A 55 -7.36 -5.76 -3.05
C LEU A 55 -8.74 -5.19 -3.36
N TRP A 56 -8.71 -4.07 -4.06
CA TRP A 56 -9.88 -3.35 -4.56
C TRP A 56 -9.80 -3.22 -6.06
N HIS A 57 -10.98 -3.11 -6.69
CA HIS A 57 -11.04 -2.85 -8.11
C HIS A 57 -10.41 -1.50 -8.45
N LEU A 58 -9.63 -1.46 -9.54
CA LEU A 58 -8.98 -0.26 -10.03
C LEU A 58 -9.98 0.77 -10.57
N ASP A 59 -11.08 0.28 -11.15
CA ASP A 59 -12.05 1.04 -11.94
C ASP A 59 -13.44 1.14 -11.29
N ARG A 60 -13.65 0.47 -10.15
CA ARG A 60 -14.91 0.50 -9.39
C ARG A 60 -14.69 0.49 -7.88
N GLY A 61 -15.67 0.95 -7.12
CA GLY A 61 -15.56 1.20 -5.68
C GLY A 61 -15.68 -0.02 -4.76
N GLY A 62 -15.35 -1.23 -5.22
CA GLY A 62 -15.56 -2.45 -4.43
C GLY A 62 -14.29 -3.26 -4.16
N PRO A 63 -14.26 -4.06 -3.07
CA PRO A 63 -13.21 -5.03 -2.83
C PRO A 63 -13.29 -6.21 -3.81
N ILE A 64 -12.15 -6.83 -4.08
CA ILE A 64 -12.01 -8.04 -4.91
C ILE A 64 -12.05 -9.32 -4.05
N ASN A 65 -12.03 -9.19 -2.72
CA ASN A 65 -11.90 -10.31 -1.77
C ASN A 65 -10.64 -11.16 -2.03
N ALA A 66 -9.54 -10.48 -2.39
CA ALA A 66 -8.25 -11.08 -2.64
C ALA A 66 -7.19 -10.27 -1.92
N LYS A 67 -6.11 -10.91 -1.47
CA LYS A 67 -5.00 -10.23 -0.78
C LYS A 67 -3.74 -10.29 -1.61
N ARG A 68 -2.86 -9.31 -1.42
CA ARG A 68 -1.52 -9.32 -2.01
C ARG A 68 -0.49 -8.67 -1.10
N LEU A 69 0.57 -9.43 -0.84
CA LEU A 69 1.80 -8.92 -0.29
C LEU A 69 2.60 -8.24 -1.40
N VAL A 70 2.98 -6.98 -1.22
CA VAL A 70 3.80 -6.21 -2.17
C VAL A 70 5.11 -5.83 -1.51
N ARG A 71 6.24 -6.12 -2.18
CA ARG A 71 7.56 -5.71 -1.68
C ARG A 71 7.87 -4.28 -2.09
N PHE A 72 8.54 -3.52 -1.21
CA PHE A 72 8.84 -2.11 -1.46
C PHE A 72 9.80 -1.88 -2.63
N ASP A 73 10.64 -2.86 -2.95
CA ASP A 73 11.52 -2.81 -4.11
C ASP A 73 10.76 -2.93 -5.44
N GLU A 74 9.63 -3.66 -5.45
CA GLU A 74 8.73 -3.80 -6.60
C GLU A 74 7.93 -2.52 -6.91
N ILE A 75 7.72 -1.66 -5.92
CA ILE A 75 6.90 -0.44 -6.04
C ILE A 75 7.65 0.62 -6.86
N ALA A 76 7.13 1.01 -8.01
CA ALA A 76 7.62 2.15 -8.78
C ALA A 76 7.05 3.48 -8.24
N ASN A 77 5.75 3.51 -7.95
CA ASN A 77 5.03 4.67 -7.43
C ASN A 77 3.90 4.25 -6.48
N LEU A 78 3.58 5.09 -5.51
CA LEU A 78 2.52 4.87 -4.52
C LEU A 78 1.76 6.17 -4.28
N GLU A 79 0.43 6.07 -4.29
CA GLU A 79 -0.51 7.17 -4.09
C GLU A 79 -1.56 6.77 -3.05
N VAL A 80 -1.98 7.72 -2.21
CA VAL A 80 -3.07 7.55 -1.23
C VAL A 80 -4.38 8.06 -1.84
N GLU A 81 -5.43 7.28 -1.73
CA GLU A 81 -6.81 7.61 -2.13
C GLU A 81 -7.73 7.66 -0.90
N TRP A 82 -8.64 8.64 -0.87
CA TRP A 82 -9.66 8.86 0.16
C TRP A 82 -11.06 8.52 -0.33
#